data_AF-A0A841HX27-F1
#
_entry.id   AF-A0A841HX27-F1
#
_cell.length_a   1.000
_cell.length_b   1.000
_cell.length_c   1.000
_cell.angle_alpha   90.00
_cell.angle_beta   90.00
_cell.angle_gamma   90.00
#
_symmetry.space_group_name_H-M   'P 1'
#
loop_
_entity.id
_entity.type
_entity.pdbx_description
1 polymer ?
#
loop_
_entity_poly.entity_id
_entity_poly.type
_entity_poly.pdbx_seq_one_letter_code
_entity_poly.pdbx_strand_id
1 'polypeptide(L)'
;MKHALTTTLLLALPALAQSTTLEGTLFAPQGGNVKGTVVIACVPDDQGGCDEASSRYTQITASAAKAAFKVPVQAGTRYGLVAWQDLNGSGAIDDGDAVAALLEGQSFKQLSGPKKGLELCLSVQGAVQTQPQANSTSSKGAVPQALLGTWVQGSSTGVDYYNRATGSWAPPSGSGALYRFRADGSYDKSVTIQLSQYTCGTQAVSHESGRASFQGREVILTPTSYRLRYTSSCNPANNYETTRLPAPSRYGWAVEGDQLKLTFPDGNVSVYGKM
;
A
#
# COMPACT_ATOMS: atom_id res chain seq x y z
N MET A 1 -19.76 -59.76 -42.75
CA MET A 1 -19.77 -58.28 -42.90
C MET A 1 -18.75 -57.72 -41.91
N LYS A 2 -17.58 -57.26 -42.38
CA LYS A 2 -16.54 -56.67 -41.54
C LYS A 2 -16.65 -55.14 -41.68
N HIS A 3 -17.14 -54.46 -40.66
CA HIS A 3 -17.14 -53.00 -40.60
C HIS A 3 -15.75 -52.53 -40.14
N ALA A 4 -15.03 -51.85 -41.03
CA ALA A 4 -13.80 -51.15 -40.70
C ALA A 4 -14.17 -49.80 -40.06
N LEU A 5 -13.85 -49.63 -38.78
CA LEU A 5 -13.91 -48.32 -38.12
C LEU A 5 -12.70 -47.48 -38.57
N THR A 6 -12.96 -46.45 -39.36
CA THR A 6 -11.97 -45.42 -39.68
C THR A 6 -11.92 -44.42 -38.53
N THR A 7 -10.88 -44.48 -37.71
CA THR A 7 -10.64 -43.50 -36.64
C THR A 7 -9.90 -42.30 -37.23
N THR A 8 -10.59 -41.20 -37.47
CA THR A 8 -9.99 -39.95 -37.91
C THR A 8 -9.37 -39.24 -36.70
N LEU A 9 -8.04 -39.23 -36.61
CA LEU A 9 -7.29 -38.46 -35.63
C LEU A 9 -7.29 -36.98 -36.04
N LEU A 10 -8.09 -36.14 -35.37
CA LEU A 10 -7.99 -34.69 -35.50
C LEU A 10 -6.77 -34.20 -34.70
N LEU A 11 -5.73 -33.73 -35.39
CA LEU A 11 -4.66 -32.94 -34.79
C LEU A 11 -5.21 -31.56 -34.44
N ALA A 12 -5.46 -31.30 -33.15
CA ALA A 12 -5.75 -29.96 -32.67
C ALA A 12 -4.48 -29.12 -32.72
N LEU A 13 -4.43 -28.14 -33.64
CA LEU A 13 -3.38 -27.13 -33.65
C LEU A 13 -3.50 -26.27 -32.37
N PRO A 14 -2.41 -26.03 -31.63
CA PRO A 14 -2.44 -25.14 -30.48
C PRO A 14 -2.83 -23.73 -30.95
N ALA A 15 -3.86 -23.15 -30.34
CA ALA A 15 -4.23 -21.77 -30.59
C ALA A 15 -3.06 -20.87 -30.16
N LEU A 16 -2.52 -20.08 -31.10
CA LEU A 16 -1.54 -19.05 -30.78
C LEU A 16 -2.17 -18.07 -29.79
N ALA A 17 -1.54 -17.92 -28.63
CA ALA A 17 -2.03 -16.98 -27.63
C ALA A 17 -1.97 -15.56 -28.20
N GLN A 18 -3.13 -14.90 -28.25
CA GLN A 18 -3.23 -13.56 -28.79
C GLN A 18 -2.54 -12.56 -27.85
N SER A 19 -1.72 -11.67 -28.41
CA SER A 19 -1.13 -10.56 -27.67
C SER A 19 -2.15 -9.43 -27.50
N THR A 20 -2.10 -8.78 -26.35
CA THR A 20 -2.94 -7.65 -25.97
C THR A 20 -2.09 -6.63 -25.19
N THR A 21 -2.68 -5.56 -24.65
CA THR A 21 -1.92 -4.48 -23.99
C THR A 21 -2.49 -4.08 -22.63
N LEU A 22 -1.57 -3.72 -21.73
CA LEU A 22 -1.84 -2.90 -20.56
C LEU A 22 -1.34 -1.48 -20.86
N GLU A 23 -2.22 -0.49 -20.77
CA GLU A 23 -1.93 0.91 -21.13
C GLU A 23 -2.30 1.87 -20.01
N GLY A 24 -1.48 2.90 -19.83
CA GLY A 24 -1.68 3.87 -18.77
C GLY A 24 -0.76 5.08 -18.82
N THR A 25 -0.74 5.83 -17.74
CA THR A 25 0.14 6.98 -17.52
C THR A 25 1.03 6.74 -16.32
N LEU A 26 2.33 6.98 -16.48
CA LEU A 26 3.32 6.98 -15.42
C LEU A 26 3.60 8.43 -15.02
N PHE A 27 3.69 8.68 -13.72
CA PHE A 27 4.00 9.98 -13.13
C PHE A 27 5.29 9.89 -12.32
N ALA A 28 6.20 10.85 -12.53
CA ALA A 28 7.45 10.95 -11.78
C ALA A 28 7.22 11.45 -10.34
N PRO A 29 8.17 11.22 -9.42
CA PRO A 29 8.21 11.95 -8.16
C PRO A 29 8.32 13.46 -8.44
N GLN A 30 7.81 14.32 -7.55
CA GLN A 30 7.85 15.77 -7.81
C GLN A 30 9.31 16.26 -7.95
N GLY A 31 9.54 17.04 -9.01
CA GLY A 31 10.87 17.52 -9.42
C GLY A 31 11.66 16.53 -10.29
N GLY A 32 11.21 15.28 -10.39
CA GLY A 32 11.81 14.25 -11.22
C GLY A 32 11.24 14.17 -12.63
N ASN A 33 11.70 13.17 -13.37
CA ASN A 33 11.17 12.82 -14.69
C ASN A 33 11.10 11.29 -14.82
N VAL A 34 10.26 10.79 -15.72
CA VAL A 34 10.04 9.35 -15.89
C VAL A 34 11.02 8.65 -16.85
N LYS A 35 12.00 9.35 -17.43
CA LYS A 35 12.93 8.75 -18.40
C LYS A 35 13.76 7.66 -17.73
N GLY A 36 13.90 6.53 -18.42
CA GLY A 36 14.64 5.37 -17.95
C GLY A 36 13.79 4.40 -17.11
N THR A 37 12.59 4.81 -16.66
CA THR A 37 11.70 3.93 -15.89
C THR A 37 11.30 2.71 -16.70
N VAL A 38 11.41 1.53 -16.11
CA VAL A 38 10.91 0.27 -16.65
C VAL A 38 9.54 -0.01 -16.04
N VAL A 39 8.52 -0.17 -16.87
CA VAL A 39 7.18 -0.62 -16.45
C VAL A 39 7.05 -2.09 -16.79
N ILE A 40 6.82 -2.91 -15.77
CA ILE A 40 6.85 -4.37 -15.81
C ILE A 40 5.46 -4.92 -15.51
N ALA A 41 4.89 -5.66 -16.46
CA ALA A 41 3.79 -6.58 -16.23
C ALA A 41 4.39 -7.90 -15.73
N CYS A 42 4.38 -8.07 -14.42
CA CYS A 42 5.00 -9.14 -13.66
C CYS A 42 4.05 -10.34 -13.55
N VAL A 43 4.43 -11.51 -14.06
CA VAL A 43 3.77 -12.76 -13.72
C VAL A 43 4.40 -13.26 -12.43
N PRO A 44 3.67 -13.37 -11.31
CA PRO A 44 4.27 -13.78 -10.04
C PRO A 44 4.77 -15.23 -10.13
N ASP A 45 5.98 -15.48 -9.63
CA ASP A 45 6.50 -16.83 -9.42
C ASP A 45 6.08 -17.39 -8.04
N ASP A 46 6.55 -18.59 -7.69
CA ASP A 46 6.26 -19.25 -6.41
C ASP A 46 6.99 -18.62 -5.21
N GLN A 47 7.97 -17.76 -5.45
CA GLN A 47 8.75 -17.04 -4.44
C GLN A 47 8.25 -15.60 -4.22
N GLY A 48 7.23 -15.18 -4.97
CA GLY A 48 6.69 -13.81 -4.94
C GLY A 48 7.51 -12.81 -5.75
N GLY A 49 8.47 -13.28 -6.55
CA GLY A 49 9.17 -12.52 -7.58
C GLY A 49 8.41 -12.48 -8.90
N CYS A 50 9.07 -12.03 -9.96
CA CYS A 50 8.52 -12.04 -11.31
C CYS A 50 9.18 -13.14 -12.13
N ASP A 51 8.37 -14.04 -12.70
CA ASP A 51 8.85 -14.98 -13.72
C ASP A 51 9.30 -14.19 -14.96
N GLU A 52 10.61 -14.12 -15.18
CA GLU A 52 11.21 -13.35 -16.29
C GLU A 52 10.78 -13.86 -17.67
N ALA A 53 10.51 -15.16 -17.82
CA ALA A 53 10.13 -15.74 -19.11
C ALA A 53 8.70 -15.33 -19.51
N SER A 54 7.82 -15.23 -18.52
CA SER A 54 6.40 -14.91 -18.73
C SER A 54 6.09 -13.41 -18.58
N SER A 55 6.93 -12.69 -17.85
CA SER A 55 6.78 -11.24 -17.63
C SER A 55 7.12 -10.43 -18.87
N ARG A 56 6.56 -9.23 -18.95
CA ARG A 56 6.76 -8.31 -20.08
C ARG A 56 7.03 -6.92 -19.56
N TYR A 57 7.78 -6.13 -20.30
CA TYR A 57 8.11 -4.78 -19.88
C TYR A 57 8.18 -3.81 -21.05
N THR A 58 8.16 -2.52 -20.71
CA THR A 58 8.47 -1.42 -21.62
C THR A 58 9.30 -0.39 -20.86
N GLN A 59 10.21 0.29 -21.55
CA GLN A 59 11.02 1.35 -20.97
C GLN A 59 10.55 2.71 -21.46
N ILE A 60 10.42 3.65 -20.52
CA ILE A 60 10.00 5.01 -20.82
C ILE A 60 11.22 5.82 -21.26
N THR A 61 11.19 6.32 -22.49
CA THR A 61 12.28 7.12 -23.05
C THR A 61 12.03 8.63 -22.94
N ALA A 62 10.79 9.02 -22.68
CA ALA A 62 10.39 10.42 -22.58
C ALA A 62 10.92 11.08 -21.31
N SER A 63 11.63 12.20 -21.47
CA SER A 63 12.10 13.05 -20.36
C SER A 63 11.04 14.08 -19.98
N ALA A 64 10.00 13.64 -19.27
CA ALA A 64 8.92 14.50 -18.81
C ALA A 64 8.48 14.10 -17.39
N ALA A 65 7.71 14.95 -16.71
CA ALA A 65 7.12 14.63 -15.41
C ALA A 65 6.07 13.50 -15.47
N LYS A 66 5.55 13.21 -16.67
CA LYS A 66 4.65 12.08 -16.93
C LYS A 66 4.84 11.56 -18.35
N ALA A 67 4.56 10.28 -18.58
CA ALA A 67 4.54 9.68 -19.91
C ALA A 67 3.49 8.57 -19.99
N ALA A 68 2.95 8.35 -21.18
CA ALA A 68 2.14 7.17 -21.45
C ALA A 68 3.03 5.93 -21.52
N PHE A 69 2.51 4.79 -21.06
CA PHE A 69 3.15 3.48 -21.21
C PHE A 69 2.21 2.49 -21.90
N LYS A 70 2.82 1.52 -22.59
CA LYS A 70 2.13 0.37 -23.16
C LYS A 70 2.97 -0.88 -22.97
N VAL A 71 2.48 -1.83 -22.19
CA VAL A 71 3.15 -3.12 -21.98
C VAL A 71 2.39 -4.19 -22.77
N PRO A 72 3.02 -4.85 -23.76
CA PRO A 72 2.40 -5.98 -24.45
C PRO A 72 2.30 -7.16 -23.49
N VAL A 73 1.14 -7.80 -23.41
CA VAL A 73 0.89 -8.95 -22.53
C VAL A 73 0.14 -10.04 -23.28
N GLN A 74 0.22 -11.27 -22.79
CA GLN A 74 -0.57 -12.39 -23.32
C GLN A 74 -2.01 -12.34 -22.79
N ALA A 75 -3.00 -12.54 -23.66
CA ALA A 75 -4.40 -12.63 -23.27
C ALA A 75 -4.65 -13.81 -22.32
N GLY A 76 -5.50 -13.59 -21.31
CA GLY A 76 -5.84 -14.61 -20.30
C GLY A 76 -4.84 -14.78 -19.16
N THR A 77 -3.61 -14.26 -19.29
CA THR A 77 -2.62 -14.27 -18.21
C THR A 77 -2.88 -13.16 -17.19
N ARG A 78 -2.60 -13.44 -15.91
CA ARG A 78 -2.69 -12.47 -14.81
C ARG A 78 -1.31 -11.88 -14.49
N TYR A 79 -1.26 -10.56 -14.34
CA TYR A 79 -0.04 -9.81 -14.08
C TYR A 79 -0.22 -8.88 -12.88
N GLY A 80 0.79 -8.75 -12.04
CA GLY A 80 1.03 -7.53 -11.27
C GLY A 80 1.62 -6.44 -12.16
N LEU A 81 1.39 -5.16 -11.84
CA LEU A 81 1.99 -4.06 -12.58
C LEU A 81 2.86 -3.21 -11.67
N VAL A 82 4.14 -3.11 -12.02
CA VAL A 82 5.17 -2.39 -11.27
C VAL A 82 5.90 -1.44 -12.22
N ALA A 83 6.35 -0.30 -11.70
CA ALA A 83 7.34 0.53 -12.36
C ALA A 83 8.53 0.75 -11.44
N TRP A 84 9.72 0.73 -12.01
CA TRP A 84 10.97 0.95 -11.30
C TRP A 84 11.88 1.85 -12.13
N GLN A 85 12.51 2.80 -11.46
CA GLN A 85 13.50 3.69 -12.01
C GLN A 85 14.74 3.62 -11.11
N ASP A 86 15.80 3.06 -11.68
CA ASP A 86 17.14 3.02 -11.08
C ASP A 86 17.71 4.45 -11.08
N LEU A 87 17.68 5.10 -9.91
CA LEU A 87 18.13 6.49 -9.77
C LEU A 87 19.57 6.56 -9.27
N ASN A 88 20.05 5.53 -8.58
CA ASN A 88 21.39 5.49 -7.99
C ASN A 88 22.39 4.69 -8.84
N GLY A 89 21.93 4.01 -9.89
CA GLY A 89 22.75 3.23 -10.83
C GLY A 89 23.18 1.87 -10.28
N SER A 90 22.49 1.33 -9.27
CA SER A 90 22.85 0.06 -8.64
C SER A 90 22.44 -1.15 -9.48
N GLY A 91 21.46 -0.99 -10.37
CA GLY A 91 20.86 -2.08 -11.12
C GLY A 91 19.96 -3.00 -10.27
N ALA A 92 19.61 -2.61 -9.04
CA ALA A 92 18.76 -3.38 -8.14
C ALA A 92 17.71 -2.46 -7.49
N ILE A 93 16.50 -2.98 -7.19
CA ILE A 93 15.47 -2.20 -6.48
C ILE A 93 15.89 -2.01 -5.02
N ASP A 94 16.40 -0.83 -4.67
CA ASP A 94 16.86 -0.51 -3.32
C ASP A 94 16.64 0.95 -2.89
N ASP A 95 17.22 1.34 -1.75
CA ASP A 95 17.11 2.69 -1.21
C ASP A 95 17.77 3.71 -2.16
N GLY A 96 16.99 4.70 -2.58
CA GLY A 96 17.38 5.69 -3.57
C GLY A 96 16.61 5.56 -4.87
N ASP A 97 15.94 4.43 -5.13
CA ASP A 97 15.19 4.20 -6.36
C ASP A 97 13.74 4.66 -6.30
N ALA A 98 13.19 5.01 -7.46
CA ALA A 98 11.78 5.30 -7.59
C ALA A 98 10.99 4.05 -7.97
N VAL A 99 9.96 3.71 -7.19
CA VAL A 99 9.06 2.60 -7.49
C VAL A 99 7.59 3.00 -7.50
N ALA A 100 6.77 2.29 -8.26
CA ALA A 100 5.32 2.32 -8.19
C ALA A 100 4.78 0.90 -8.38
N ALA A 101 3.66 0.57 -7.75
CA ALA A 101 2.97 -0.68 -7.98
C ALA A 101 1.46 -0.47 -7.90
N LEU A 102 0.70 -1.22 -8.70
CA LEU A 102 -0.73 -1.36 -8.50
C LEU A 102 -0.97 -2.46 -7.46
N LEU A 103 -1.46 -2.05 -6.30
CA LEU A 103 -1.74 -2.93 -5.18
C LEU A 103 -3.26 -3.05 -4.95
N GLU A 104 -3.66 -4.20 -4.44
CA GLU A 104 -4.98 -4.47 -3.86
C GLU A 104 -4.72 -4.99 -2.44
N GLY A 105 -4.86 -4.09 -1.46
CA GLY A 105 -4.37 -4.34 -0.10
C GLY A 105 -2.84 -4.37 -0.05
N GLN A 106 -2.27 -5.48 0.45
CA GLN A 106 -0.81 -5.71 0.54
C GLN A 106 -0.25 -6.52 -0.64
N SER A 107 -1.11 -6.94 -1.57
CA SER A 107 -0.74 -7.81 -2.69
C SER A 107 -0.79 -7.04 -4.01
N PHE A 108 -0.05 -7.50 -5.02
CA PHE A 108 -0.20 -6.96 -6.37
C PHE A 108 -1.63 -7.17 -6.86
N LYS A 109 -2.24 -6.08 -7.33
CA LYS A 109 -3.51 -6.13 -8.03
C LYS A 109 -3.31 -6.91 -9.32
N GLN A 110 -4.04 -8.01 -9.46
CA GLN A 110 -3.95 -8.88 -10.63
C GLN A 110 -4.71 -8.27 -11.81
N LEU A 111 -4.03 -8.07 -12.93
CA LEU A 111 -4.57 -7.52 -14.16
C LEU A 111 -4.52 -8.56 -15.27
N SER A 112 -5.54 -8.56 -16.13
CA SER A 112 -5.51 -9.24 -17.42
C SER A 112 -5.75 -8.22 -18.53
N GLY A 113 -5.03 -8.34 -19.65
CA GLY A 113 -5.26 -7.47 -20.80
C GLY A 113 -6.49 -7.87 -21.62
N PRO A 114 -7.07 -6.95 -22.43
CA PRO A 114 -6.68 -5.55 -22.55
C PRO A 114 -7.16 -4.70 -21.36
N LYS A 115 -6.32 -3.76 -20.89
CA LYS A 115 -6.71 -2.77 -19.87
C LYS A 115 -6.09 -1.41 -20.18
N LYS A 116 -6.87 -0.34 -20.04
CA LYS A 116 -6.45 1.05 -20.29
C LYS A 116 -6.73 1.94 -19.08
N GLY A 117 -6.15 3.14 -19.08
CA GLY A 117 -6.38 4.16 -18.05
C GLY A 117 -5.74 3.80 -16.71
N LEU A 118 -4.68 2.98 -16.73
CA LEU A 118 -3.91 2.65 -15.55
C LEU A 118 -3.04 3.85 -15.15
N GLU A 119 -2.82 4.05 -13.86
CA GLU A 119 -1.99 5.14 -13.36
C GLU A 119 -0.93 4.57 -12.40
N LEU A 120 0.32 4.95 -12.61
CA LEU A 120 1.44 4.58 -11.75
C LEU A 120 2.14 5.86 -11.29
N CYS A 121 2.24 6.06 -9.98
CA CYS A 121 2.91 7.21 -9.40
C CYS A 121 4.18 6.75 -8.69
N LEU A 122 5.34 7.12 -9.25
CA LEU A 122 6.64 6.78 -8.69
C LEU A 122 6.87 7.50 -7.35
N SER A 123 7.42 6.77 -6.39
CA SER A 123 7.93 7.30 -5.12
C SER A 123 9.33 6.78 -4.87
N VAL A 124 10.24 7.66 -4.47
CA VAL A 124 11.61 7.28 -4.11
C VAL A 124 11.60 6.49 -2.80
N GLN A 125 12.17 5.29 -2.80
CA GLN A 125 12.42 4.47 -1.62
C GLN A 125 13.60 5.05 -0.83
N GLY A 126 13.54 5.00 0.49
CA GLY A 126 14.64 5.46 1.36
C GLY A 126 14.85 6.98 1.43
N ALA A 127 14.33 7.77 0.48
CA ALA A 127 14.39 9.23 0.56
C ALA A 127 13.48 9.74 1.69
N VAL A 128 14.08 10.26 2.76
CA VAL A 128 13.43 11.24 3.63
C VAL A 128 12.99 12.39 2.72
N GLN A 129 11.68 12.58 2.51
CA GLN A 129 11.19 13.63 1.62
C GLN A 129 11.55 15.02 2.16
N THR A 130 12.71 15.57 1.79
CA THR A 130 13.01 16.99 1.83
C THR A 130 12.75 17.57 0.44
N GLN A 131 11.51 17.89 0.14
CA GLN A 131 11.16 18.62 -1.08
C GLN A 131 11.23 20.12 -0.85
N PRO A 132 11.91 20.89 -1.73
CA PRO A 132 11.68 22.32 -1.88
C PRO A 132 10.25 22.53 -2.41
N GLN A 133 9.37 23.00 -1.53
CA GLN A 133 7.99 23.34 -1.84
C GLN A 133 7.98 24.56 -2.76
N ALA A 134 7.72 24.36 -4.06
CA ALA A 134 7.37 25.47 -4.94
C ALA A 134 6.06 26.08 -4.42
N ASN A 135 6.10 27.38 -4.10
CA ASN A 135 4.99 28.18 -3.61
C ASN A 135 3.80 28.14 -4.59
N SER A 136 2.95 27.12 -4.46
CA SER A 136 1.54 27.25 -4.70
C SER A 136 0.90 27.39 -3.32
N THR A 137 0.25 28.52 -3.08
CA THR A 137 -0.51 28.83 -1.85
C THR A 137 -1.78 27.99 -1.76
N SER A 138 -1.65 26.67 -1.91
CA SER A 138 -2.59 25.74 -1.30
C SER A 138 -2.26 25.72 0.18
N SER A 139 -3.21 26.12 1.02
CA SER A 139 -3.10 25.94 2.46
C SER A 139 -2.65 24.51 2.72
N LYS A 140 -1.51 24.33 3.40
CA LYS A 140 -1.14 23.11 4.13
C LYS A 140 -2.44 22.48 4.64
N GLY A 141 -2.94 21.44 3.95
CA GLY A 141 -4.36 21.08 3.98
C GLY A 141 -4.82 20.98 5.42
N ALA A 142 -5.53 22.01 5.88
CA ALA A 142 -5.99 22.07 7.26
C ALA A 142 -6.81 20.81 7.47
N VAL A 143 -6.57 20.10 8.59
CA VAL A 143 -7.36 18.92 8.91
C VAL A 143 -8.83 19.34 8.85
N PRO A 144 -9.67 18.69 8.03
CA PRO A 144 -11.08 19.02 7.94
C PRO A 144 -11.68 19.11 9.34
N GLN A 145 -12.40 20.19 9.64
CA GLN A 145 -12.98 20.45 10.97
C GLN A 145 -13.75 19.23 11.50
N ALA A 146 -14.44 18.52 10.61
CA ALA A 146 -15.20 17.31 10.91
C ALA A 146 -14.36 16.15 11.43
N LEU A 147 -13.06 16.07 11.10
CA LEU A 147 -12.14 15.01 11.53
C LEU A 147 -11.39 15.34 12.83
N LEU A 148 -11.41 16.59 13.27
CA LEU A 148 -10.72 17.00 14.49
C LEU A 148 -11.28 16.25 15.69
N GLY A 149 -10.37 15.75 16.53
CA GLY A 149 -10.70 15.01 17.74
C GLY A 149 -10.18 13.58 17.73
N THR A 150 -10.79 12.77 18.58
CA THR A 150 -10.40 11.38 18.81
C THR A 150 -11.50 10.44 18.32
N TRP A 151 -11.09 9.40 17.62
CA TRP A 151 -11.95 8.41 16.98
C TRP A 151 -11.53 7.01 17.41
N VAL A 152 -12.46 6.21 17.90
CA VAL A 152 -12.19 4.92 18.51
C VAL A 152 -13.02 3.80 17.88
N GLN A 153 -12.41 2.63 17.70
CA GLN A 153 -13.06 1.42 17.26
C GLN A 153 -12.68 0.28 18.21
N GLY A 154 -13.65 -0.57 18.56
CA GLY A 154 -13.45 -1.74 19.41
C GLY A 154 -13.70 -1.47 20.89
N SER A 155 -13.31 -2.42 21.73
CA SER A 155 -13.49 -2.36 23.20
C SER A 155 -12.34 -1.67 23.93
N SER A 156 -11.34 -1.19 23.17
CA SER A 156 -10.24 -0.37 23.67
C SER A 156 -10.76 0.85 24.41
N THR A 157 -10.32 1.06 25.66
CA THR A 157 -10.82 2.08 26.61
C THR A 157 -10.51 3.54 26.23
N GLY A 158 -10.15 3.81 24.98
CA GLY A 158 -9.85 5.16 24.48
C GLY A 158 -8.60 5.81 25.10
N VAL A 159 -7.77 5.04 25.79
CA VAL A 159 -6.52 5.51 26.39
C VAL A 159 -5.35 5.36 25.43
N ASP A 160 -4.43 6.34 25.45
CA ASP A 160 -3.14 6.23 24.77
C ASP A 160 -2.32 5.11 25.45
N TYR A 161 -2.13 3.98 24.77
CA TYR A 161 -1.40 2.82 25.33
C TYR A 161 0.11 3.05 25.50
N TYR A 162 0.63 4.13 24.91
CA TYR A 162 2.02 4.52 25.03
C TYR A 162 2.12 5.96 25.51
N ASN A 163 2.72 6.15 26.69
CA ASN A 163 3.00 7.47 27.23
C ASN A 163 4.33 7.97 26.65
N ARG A 164 4.25 8.97 25.76
CA ARG A 164 5.44 9.58 25.13
C ARG A 164 6.36 10.31 26.11
N ALA A 165 5.81 10.88 27.18
CA ALA A 165 6.58 11.64 28.16
C ALA A 165 7.44 10.72 29.04
N THR A 166 6.94 9.52 29.36
CA THR A 166 7.64 8.57 30.24
C THR A 166 8.24 7.38 29.50
N GLY A 167 7.94 7.21 28.21
CA GLY A 167 8.32 6.05 27.40
C GLY A 167 7.65 4.74 27.84
N SER A 168 6.62 4.82 28.68
CA SER A 168 6.01 3.65 29.31
C SER A 168 4.77 3.19 28.55
N TRP A 169 4.53 1.89 28.55
CA TRP A 169 3.28 1.31 28.04
C TRP A 169 2.26 1.18 29.16
N ALA A 170 1.01 1.57 28.90
CA ALA A 170 -0.11 1.24 29.78
C ALA A 170 -0.54 -0.22 29.57
N PRO A 171 -1.04 -0.93 30.60
CA PRO A 171 -1.63 -2.24 30.42
C PRO A 171 -2.87 -2.12 29.52
N PRO A 172 -2.89 -2.75 28.34
CA PRO A 172 -4.02 -2.62 27.45
C PRO A 172 -5.22 -3.41 27.97
N SER A 173 -6.42 -2.88 27.76
CA SER A 173 -7.67 -3.60 28.00
C SER A 173 -8.48 -3.61 26.70
N GLY A 174 -8.75 -4.82 26.19
CA GLY A 174 -9.54 -5.01 24.98
C GLY A 174 -8.73 -4.93 23.68
N SER A 175 -9.45 -4.98 22.56
CA SER A 175 -8.90 -4.87 21.21
C SER A 175 -9.56 -3.69 20.51
N GLY A 176 -8.79 -2.91 19.77
CA GLY A 176 -9.29 -1.74 19.09
C GLY A 176 -8.22 -0.85 18.48
N ALA A 177 -8.69 0.21 17.85
CA ALA A 177 -7.86 1.23 17.23
C ALA A 177 -8.36 2.62 17.62
N LEU A 178 -7.44 3.55 17.79
CA LEU A 178 -7.69 4.94 18.10
C LEU A 178 -6.95 5.81 17.10
N TYR A 179 -7.63 6.83 16.58
CA TYR A 179 -7.02 7.93 15.83
C TYR A 179 -7.26 9.25 16.55
N ARG A 180 -6.26 10.12 16.56
CA ARG A 180 -6.39 11.49 17.03
C ARG A 180 -5.86 12.44 15.97
N PHE A 181 -6.73 13.26 15.38
CA PHE A 181 -6.33 14.27 14.41
C PHE A 181 -6.37 15.67 15.02
N ARG A 182 -5.32 16.46 14.79
CA ARG A 182 -5.18 17.82 15.33
C ARG A 182 -5.17 18.86 14.22
N ALA A 183 -5.60 20.08 14.56
CA ALA A 183 -5.70 21.19 13.60
C ALA A 183 -4.36 21.55 12.93
N ASP A 184 -3.24 21.26 13.58
CA ASP A 184 -1.90 21.50 13.06
C ASP A 184 -1.46 20.48 11.98
N GLY A 185 -2.29 19.49 11.65
CA GLY A 185 -2.01 18.41 10.70
C GLY A 185 -1.21 17.25 11.29
N SER A 186 -0.99 17.22 12.60
CA SER A 186 -0.44 16.04 13.27
C SER A 186 -1.55 15.00 13.54
N TYR A 187 -1.17 13.73 13.59
CA TYR A 187 -2.02 12.67 14.09
C TYR A 187 -1.28 11.75 15.05
N ASP A 188 -2.04 11.08 15.92
CA ASP A 188 -1.62 9.84 16.57
C ASP A 188 -2.57 8.71 16.19
N LYS A 189 -2.04 7.50 16.14
CA LYS A 189 -2.78 6.26 15.95
C LYS A 189 -2.27 5.23 16.95
N SER A 190 -3.18 4.61 17.68
CA SER A 190 -2.86 3.51 18.60
C SER A 190 -3.68 2.28 18.22
N VAL A 191 -3.07 1.11 18.17
CA VAL A 191 -3.77 -0.15 17.90
C VAL A 191 -3.41 -1.15 18.98
N THR A 192 -4.42 -1.81 19.54
CA THR A 192 -4.24 -2.93 20.46
C THR A 192 -4.99 -4.12 19.91
N ILE A 193 -4.30 -5.26 19.84
CA ILE A 193 -4.90 -6.56 19.58
C ILE A 193 -4.54 -7.44 20.78
N GLN A 194 -5.54 -7.90 21.50
CA GLN A 194 -5.39 -8.84 22.60
C GLN A 194 -6.16 -10.13 22.26
N LEU A 195 -5.46 -11.25 22.38
CA LEU A 195 -5.99 -12.59 22.17
C LEU A 195 -5.68 -13.43 23.41
N SER A 196 -6.69 -14.05 23.99
CA SER A 196 -6.54 -15.02 25.06
C SER A 196 -7.04 -16.39 24.59
N GLN A 197 -6.18 -17.41 24.70
CA GLN A 197 -6.53 -18.80 24.44
C GLN A 197 -6.07 -19.64 25.62
N TYR A 198 -7.01 -20.23 26.37
CA TYR A 198 -6.72 -20.95 27.60
C TYR A 198 -5.89 -20.10 28.57
N THR A 199 -4.71 -20.57 28.97
CA THR A 199 -3.74 -19.86 29.81
C THR A 199 -2.77 -18.98 29.03
N CYS A 200 -2.88 -18.96 27.69
CA CYS A 200 -2.05 -18.16 26.80
C CYS A 200 -2.67 -16.79 26.55
N GLY A 201 -1.89 -15.72 26.73
CA GLY A 201 -2.21 -14.38 26.31
C GLY A 201 -1.21 -13.91 25.25
N THR A 202 -1.71 -13.46 24.11
CA THR A 202 -0.94 -12.78 23.08
C THR A 202 -1.47 -11.36 22.95
N GLN A 203 -0.56 -10.40 22.86
CA GLN A 203 -0.88 -9.00 22.76
C GLN A 203 0.07 -8.31 21.79
N ALA A 204 -0.49 -7.51 20.90
CA ALA A 204 0.23 -6.58 20.05
C ALA A 204 -0.30 -5.17 20.32
N VAL A 205 0.59 -4.25 20.67
CA VAL A 205 0.26 -2.84 20.91
C VAL A 205 1.16 -2.00 20.03
N SER A 206 0.58 -1.13 19.21
CA SER A 206 1.33 -0.15 18.44
C SER A 206 0.89 1.26 18.75
N HIS A 207 1.85 2.18 18.65
CA HIS A 207 1.64 3.61 18.65
C HIS A 207 2.40 4.23 17.49
N GLU A 208 1.69 5.00 16.70
CA GLU A 208 2.17 5.68 15.50
C GLU A 208 1.83 7.17 15.64
N SER A 209 2.74 8.06 15.26
CA SER A 209 2.44 9.48 15.15
C SER A 209 3.10 10.05 13.90
N GLY A 210 2.48 11.06 13.31
CA GLY A 210 2.99 11.63 12.07
C GLY A 210 2.19 12.80 11.58
N ARG A 211 2.20 12.98 10.25
CA ARG A 211 1.51 14.06 9.55
C ARG A 211 0.35 13.49 8.72
N ALA A 212 -0.82 14.11 8.86
CA ALA A 212 -1.97 13.85 8.02
C ALA A 212 -2.05 14.92 6.93
N SER A 213 -2.15 14.50 5.68
CA SER A 213 -2.35 15.37 4.52
C SER A 213 -3.68 15.02 3.86
N PHE A 214 -4.49 16.04 3.59
CA PHE A 214 -5.84 15.88 3.07
C PHE A 214 -5.95 16.42 1.65
N GLN A 215 -6.52 15.62 0.75
CA GLN A 215 -6.80 16.00 -0.62
C GLN A 215 -8.24 15.58 -0.96
N GLY A 216 -9.19 16.51 -0.82
CA GLY A 216 -10.61 16.21 -0.96
C GLY A 216 -11.04 15.14 0.06
N ARG A 217 -11.54 13.99 -0.44
CA ARG A 217 -11.96 12.83 0.38
C ARG A 217 -10.87 11.78 0.59
N GLU A 218 -9.62 12.09 0.25
CA GLU A 218 -8.47 11.24 0.56
C GLU A 218 -7.68 11.83 1.74
N VAL A 219 -7.18 10.96 2.61
CA VAL A 219 -6.20 11.28 3.65
C VAL A 219 -4.97 10.38 3.48
N ILE A 220 -3.80 11.01 3.53
CA ILE A 220 -2.50 10.34 3.55
C ILE A 220 -1.90 10.54 4.94
N LEU A 221 -1.58 9.44 5.62
CA LEU A 221 -0.90 9.42 6.90
C LEU A 221 0.56 9.07 6.68
N THR A 222 1.44 10.03 6.94
CA THR A 222 2.89 9.85 6.85
C THR A 222 3.46 9.72 8.26
N PRO A 223 3.80 8.50 8.72
CA PRO A 223 4.33 8.27 10.05
C PRO A 223 5.73 8.87 10.17
N THR A 224 5.99 9.57 11.28
CA THR A 224 7.33 10.08 11.63
C THR A 224 7.88 9.42 12.89
N SER A 225 7.05 8.69 13.63
CA SER A 225 7.43 7.86 14.75
C SER A 225 6.52 6.64 14.83
N TYR A 226 7.09 5.49 15.14
CA TYR A 226 6.36 4.25 15.33
C TYR A 226 7.00 3.43 16.45
N ARG A 227 6.16 2.76 17.24
CA ARG A 227 6.54 1.72 18.18
C ARG A 227 5.52 0.61 18.13
N LEU A 228 5.99 -0.63 18.06
CA LEU A 228 5.20 -1.84 18.22
C LEU A 228 5.82 -2.67 19.32
N ARG A 229 4.99 -3.19 20.23
CA ARG A 229 5.35 -4.21 21.18
C ARG A 229 4.47 -5.43 20.99
N TYR A 230 5.09 -6.58 20.81
CA TYR A 230 4.44 -7.88 20.76
C TYR A 230 4.86 -8.72 21.97
N THR A 231 3.87 -9.28 22.67
CA THR A 231 4.09 -10.16 23.81
C THR A 231 3.22 -11.40 23.69
N SER A 232 3.80 -12.57 23.95
CA SER A 232 3.10 -13.85 24.09
C SER A 232 3.53 -14.55 25.37
N SER A 233 2.58 -14.93 26.22
CA SER A 233 2.89 -15.68 27.45
C SER A 233 3.24 -17.14 27.18
N CYS A 234 2.81 -17.70 26.03
CA CYS A 234 3.06 -19.10 25.68
C CYS A 234 4.29 -19.32 24.83
N ASN A 235 4.79 -18.27 24.17
CA ASN A 235 6.12 -18.29 23.61
C ASN A 235 6.82 -16.95 23.86
N PRO A 236 7.35 -16.73 25.08
CA PRO A 236 8.04 -15.49 25.42
C PRO A 236 9.28 -15.21 24.55
N ALA A 237 9.86 -16.24 23.92
CA ALA A 237 10.98 -16.08 23.00
C ALA A 237 10.60 -15.31 21.72
N ASN A 238 9.31 -15.25 21.39
CA ASN A 238 8.79 -14.44 20.29
C ASN A 238 8.46 -13.01 20.70
N ASN A 239 8.71 -12.60 21.94
CA ASN A 239 8.46 -11.23 22.37
C ASN A 239 9.45 -10.29 21.68
N TYR A 240 8.96 -9.20 21.11
CA TYR A 240 9.82 -8.21 20.48
C TYR A 240 9.21 -6.80 20.54
N GLU A 241 10.09 -5.82 20.42
CA GLU A 241 9.73 -4.44 20.14
C GLU A 241 10.40 -3.99 18.84
N THR A 242 9.74 -3.11 18.10
CA THR A 242 10.34 -2.48 16.93
C THR A 242 9.90 -1.04 16.79
N THR A 243 10.80 -0.22 16.26
CA THR A 243 10.57 1.20 15.93
C THR A 243 10.62 1.44 14.42
N ARG A 244 10.63 0.36 13.61
CA ARG A 244 10.67 0.47 12.15
C ARG A 244 9.42 1.20 11.66
N LEU A 245 9.60 2.34 11.00
CA LEU A 245 8.48 3.12 10.46
C LEU A 245 7.71 2.31 9.41
N PRO A 246 6.37 2.26 9.50
CA PRO A 246 5.57 1.72 8.42
C PRO A 246 5.58 2.66 7.21
N ALA A 247 5.20 2.14 6.04
CA ALA A 247 4.99 2.97 4.87
C ALA A 247 3.82 3.95 5.09
N PRO A 248 3.80 5.10 4.40
CA PRO A 248 2.66 6.00 4.41
C PRO A 248 1.36 5.26 4.03
N SER A 249 0.29 5.54 4.76
CA SER A 249 -1.01 4.91 4.54
C SER A 249 -1.98 5.89 3.88
N ARG A 250 -2.85 5.38 3.00
CA ARG A 250 -3.85 6.17 2.27
C ARG A 250 -5.24 5.64 2.54
N TYR A 251 -6.19 6.55 2.76
CA TYR A 251 -7.59 6.19 3.01
C TYR A 251 -8.51 7.16 2.29
N GLY A 252 -9.62 6.63 1.76
CA GLY A 252 -10.82 7.43 1.60
C GLY A 252 -11.39 7.75 2.99
N TRP A 253 -11.97 8.93 3.18
CA TRP A 253 -12.59 9.30 4.45
C TRP A 253 -13.97 9.93 4.28
N ALA A 254 -14.84 9.65 5.25
CA ALA A 254 -16.12 10.31 5.43
C ALA A 254 -16.45 10.43 6.92
N VAL A 255 -17.17 11.48 7.30
CA VAL A 255 -17.75 11.63 8.64
C VAL A 255 -19.27 11.68 8.49
N GLU A 256 -19.96 10.80 9.21
CA GLU A 256 -21.42 10.68 9.23
C GLU A 256 -21.89 10.72 10.69
N GLY A 257 -22.39 11.87 11.15
CA GLY A 257 -22.69 12.08 12.57
C GLY A 257 -21.42 11.92 13.42
N ASP A 258 -21.50 11.05 14.44
CA ASP A 258 -20.38 10.72 15.33
C ASP A 258 -19.55 9.51 14.85
N GLN A 259 -19.61 9.20 13.55
CA GLN A 259 -18.84 8.12 12.96
C GLN A 259 -17.84 8.63 11.92
N LEU A 260 -16.57 8.25 12.11
CA LEU A 260 -15.54 8.34 11.08
C LEU A 260 -15.49 7.01 10.33
N LYS A 261 -15.63 7.06 9.01
CA LYS A 261 -15.39 5.93 8.10
C LYS A 261 -14.07 6.14 7.38
N LEU A 262 -13.16 5.17 7.51
CA LEU A 262 -11.93 5.09 6.72
C LEU A 262 -12.07 3.93 5.72
N THR A 263 -12.04 4.26 4.43
CA THR A 263 -12.06 3.31 3.32
C THR A 263 -10.62 3.01 2.91
N PHE A 264 -10.23 1.76 3.01
CA PHE A 264 -8.91 1.27 2.66
C PHE A 264 -8.77 1.12 1.13
N PRO A 265 -7.54 1.06 0.60
CA PRO A 265 -7.32 0.89 -0.84
C PRO A 265 -7.95 -0.38 -1.44
N ASP A 266 -8.17 -1.41 -0.63
CA ASP A 266 -8.86 -2.65 -0.99
C ASP A 266 -10.40 -2.53 -0.96
N GLY A 267 -10.95 -1.36 -0.63
CA GLY A 267 -12.37 -1.10 -0.52
C GLY A 267 -12.99 -1.47 0.84
N ASN A 268 -12.23 -2.11 1.74
CA ASN A 268 -12.72 -2.39 3.09
C ASN A 268 -12.95 -1.07 3.84
N VAL A 269 -13.93 -1.05 4.75
CA VAL A 269 -14.28 0.13 5.53
C VAL A 269 -14.14 -0.19 7.01
N SER A 270 -13.40 0.65 7.73
CA SER A 270 -13.41 0.67 9.20
C SER A 270 -14.22 1.87 9.69
N VAL A 271 -15.03 1.64 10.73
CA VAL A 271 -15.88 2.66 11.34
C VAL A 271 -15.42 2.91 12.78
N TYR A 272 -15.24 4.18 13.11
CA TYR A 272 -14.77 4.65 14.40
C TYR A 272 -15.82 5.59 15.00
N GLY A 273 -16.17 5.41 16.26
CA GLY A 273 -17.01 6.35 17.02
C GLY A 273 -16.19 7.52 17.53
N LYS A 274 -16.82 8.70 17.61
CA LYS A 274 -16.22 9.87 18.23
C LYS A 274 -16.13 9.69 19.75
N MET A 275 -15.01 10.12 20.33
CA MET A 275 -14.80 10.14 21.78
C MET A 275 -14.98 11.54 22.36
#